data_AF-A0A965B4J6-F1
#
_entry.id   AF-A0A965B4J6-F1
#
_cell.length_a   1.000
_cell.length_b   1.000
_cell.length_c   1.000
_cell.angle_alpha   90.00
_cell.angle_beta   90.00
_cell.angle_gamma   90.00
#
_symmetry.space_group_name_H-M   'P 1'
#
loop_
_entity.id
_entity.type
_entity.pdbx_description
1 polymer ?
#
loop_
_entity_poly.entity_id
_entity_poly.type
_entity_poly.pdbx_seq_one_letter_code
_entity_poly.pdbx_strand_id
1 'polypeptide(L)'
;MLQVSPSGFYASRGRPESTHAQTDRRLRVLVRASFDESRQRYGSPRIHEDLIEQAVHVSRKRVVRVMQEEGLQARVRKRFKSTTMSDHDQPVAANLLDRRFEADAAPDRTARALRGLLAAYNLDAGDVIRASDGVRKAPLGHDVAET
;
A
#
# COMPACT_ATOMS: atom_id res chain seq x y z
N MET A 1 -35.11 -26.45 14.77
CA MET A 1 -36.09 -26.06 13.73
C MET A 1 -36.08 -24.54 13.61
N LEU A 2 -35.94 -23.98 12.40
CA LEU A 2 -36.16 -22.56 12.15
C LEU A 2 -37.67 -22.26 12.19
N GLN A 3 -38.10 -21.34 13.05
CA GLN A 3 -39.50 -20.93 13.24
C GLN A 3 -39.97 -20.00 12.09
N VAL A 4 -40.06 -20.51 10.86
CA VAL A 4 -40.57 -19.77 9.69
C VAL A 4 -41.67 -20.54 8.99
N SER A 5 -42.66 -19.83 8.44
CA SER A 5 -43.73 -20.45 7.67
C SER A 5 -43.16 -21.10 6.38
N PRO A 6 -43.72 -22.24 5.93
CA PRO A 6 -43.29 -22.89 4.69
C PRO A 6 -43.36 -21.95 3.48
N SER A 7 -44.41 -21.15 3.37
CA SER A 7 -44.58 -20.15 2.30
C SER A 7 -43.51 -19.07 2.32
N GLY A 8 -43.11 -18.59 3.50
CA GLY A 8 -42.02 -17.62 3.66
C GLY A 8 -40.65 -18.20 3.27
N PHE A 9 -40.41 -19.47 3.57
CA PHE A 9 -39.20 -20.19 3.18
C PHE A 9 -39.07 -20.36 1.66
N TYR A 10 -40.15 -20.79 0.98
CA TYR A 10 -40.12 -20.93 -0.47
C TYR A 10 -40.11 -19.59 -1.19
N ALA A 11 -40.81 -18.58 -0.65
CA ALA A 11 -40.76 -17.22 -1.18
C ALA A 11 -39.36 -16.60 -1.07
N SER A 12 -38.59 -16.88 -0.02
CA SER A 12 -37.22 -16.37 0.10
C SER A 12 -36.24 -17.08 -0.84
N ARG A 13 -36.42 -18.39 -1.09
CA ARG A 13 -35.60 -19.16 -2.04
C ARG A 13 -35.70 -18.68 -3.49
N GLY A 14 -36.86 -18.17 -3.90
CA GLY A 14 -37.08 -17.69 -5.28
C GLY A 14 -36.78 -16.21 -5.51
N ARG A 15 -36.44 -15.43 -4.47
CA ARG A 15 -36.22 -13.99 -4.62
C ARG A 15 -34.88 -13.72 -5.33
N PRO A 16 -34.87 -12.82 -6.34
CA PRO A 16 -33.62 -12.39 -6.95
C PRO A 16 -32.76 -11.63 -5.92
N GLU A 17 -31.47 -11.52 -6.20
CA GLU A 17 -30.55 -10.80 -5.31
C GLU A 17 -31.00 -9.37 -5.08
N SER A 18 -31.01 -8.97 -3.81
CA SER A 18 -31.33 -7.60 -3.44
C SER A 18 -30.32 -6.62 -4.04
N THR A 19 -30.74 -5.39 -4.30
CA THR A 19 -29.86 -4.31 -4.78
C THR A 19 -28.63 -4.16 -3.89
N HIS A 20 -28.79 -4.30 -2.57
CA HIS A 20 -27.67 -4.27 -1.63
C HIS A 20 -26.68 -5.41 -1.86
N ALA A 21 -27.15 -6.64 -2.08
CA ALA A 21 -26.28 -7.78 -2.37
C ALA A 21 -25.50 -7.59 -3.68
N GLN A 22 -26.13 -7.04 -4.72
CA GLN A 22 -25.48 -6.74 -5.98
C GLN A 22 -24.40 -5.65 -5.82
N THR A 23 -24.69 -4.58 -5.08
CA THR A 23 -23.69 -3.53 -4.81
C THR A 23 -22.53 -4.03 -3.96
N ASP A 24 -22.78 -4.89 -2.97
CA ASP A 24 -21.72 -5.51 -2.16
C ASP A 24 -20.86 -6.45 -3.00
N ARG A 25 -21.45 -7.22 -3.93
CA ARG A 25 -20.68 -8.03 -4.89
C ARG A 25 -19.75 -7.16 -5.74
N ARG A 26 -20.26 -6.06 -6.31
CA ARG A 26 -19.42 -5.12 -7.08
C ARG A 26 -18.31 -4.52 -6.21
N LEU A 27 -18.63 -4.14 -4.98
CA LEU A 27 -17.65 -3.59 -4.04
C LEU A 27 -16.55 -4.59 -3.69
N ARG A 28 -16.88 -5.88 -3.48
CA ARG A 28 -15.89 -6.94 -3.23
C ARG A 28 -14.86 -7.04 -4.35
N VAL A 29 -15.30 -6.97 -5.61
CA VAL A 29 -14.39 -7.02 -6.77
C VAL A 29 -13.42 -5.84 -6.75
N LEU A 30 -13.91 -4.62 -6.51
CA LEU A 30 -13.08 -3.42 -6.49
C LEU A 30 -12.08 -3.42 -5.32
N VAL A 31 -12.53 -3.84 -4.12
CA VAL A 31 -11.68 -3.99 -2.94
C VAL A 31 -10.57 -5.01 -3.20
N ARG A 32 -10.90 -6.15 -3.83
CA ARG A 32 -9.93 -7.18 -4.19
C ARG A 32 -8.90 -6.66 -5.19
N ALA A 33 -9.36 -5.97 -6.23
CA ALA A 33 -8.50 -5.39 -7.25
C ALA A 33 -7.48 -4.40 -6.66
N SER A 34 -7.93 -3.44 -5.84
CA SER A 34 -7.03 -2.49 -5.16
C SER A 34 -6.08 -3.19 -4.18
N PHE A 35 -6.56 -4.19 -3.45
CA PHE A 35 -5.72 -4.97 -2.54
C PHE A 35 -4.59 -5.71 -3.28
N ASP A 36 -4.92 -6.38 -4.37
CA ASP A 36 -3.95 -7.14 -5.18
C ASP A 36 -2.99 -6.22 -5.95
N GLU A 37 -3.47 -5.09 -6.49
CA GLU A 37 -2.64 -4.05 -7.11
C GLU A 37 -1.59 -3.51 -6.14
N SER A 38 -1.97 -3.32 -4.86
CA SER A 38 -1.07 -2.88 -3.80
C SER A 38 -0.06 -3.95 -3.35
N ARG A 39 -0.07 -5.14 -3.98
CA ARG A 39 0.65 -6.35 -3.53
C ARG A 39 0.33 -6.69 -2.08
N GLN A 40 -0.94 -6.55 -1.71
CA GLN A 40 -1.48 -6.83 -0.38
C GLN A 40 -0.92 -5.93 0.72
N ARG A 41 -0.31 -4.79 0.39
CA ARG A 41 0.26 -3.85 1.37
C ARG A 41 -0.80 -2.96 1.99
N TYR A 42 -1.86 -2.68 1.24
CA TYR A 42 -2.86 -1.70 1.67
C TYR A 42 -3.91 -2.34 2.58
N GLY A 43 -4.25 -1.60 3.63
CA GLY A 43 -5.39 -1.90 4.50
C GLY A 43 -6.60 -1.03 4.13
N SER A 44 -7.67 -1.17 4.91
CA SER A 44 -8.91 -0.43 4.70
C SER A 44 -8.80 1.09 4.54
N PRO A 45 -7.84 1.82 5.16
CA PRO A 45 -7.75 3.27 4.94
C PRO A 45 -7.30 3.62 3.51
N ARG A 46 -6.26 2.95 3.03
CA ARG A 46 -5.68 3.21 1.68
C ARG A 46 -6.55 2.65 0.56
N ILE A 47 -7.19 1.51 0.79
CA ILE A 47 -8.15 0.96 -0.17
C ILE A 47 -9.36 1.89 -0.29
N HIS A 48 -9.82 2.50 0.81
CA HIS A 48 -10.89 3.48 0.76
C HIS A 48 -10.51 4.73 -0.03
N GLU A 49 -9.27 5.21 0.11
CA GLU A 49 -8.72 6.30 -0.71
C GLU A 49 -8.69 5.92 -2.19
N ASP A 50 -8.15 4.74 -2.55
CA ASP A 50 -8.16 4.22 -3.93
C ASP A 50 -9.60 4.16 -4.51
N LEU A 51 -10.59 3.76 -3.70
CA LEU A 51 -11.99 3.69 -4.15
C LEU A 51 -12.60 5.06 -4.38
N ILE A 52 -12.26 6.06 -3.55
CA ILE A 52 -12.69 7.45 -3.77
C ILE A 52 -12.08 8.01 -5.04
N GLU A 53 -10.79 7.73 -5.30
CA GLU A 53 -10.12 8.11 -6.55
C GLU A 53 -10.78 7.49 -7.78
N GLN A 54 -11.34 6.29 -7.65
CA GLN A 54 -12.15 5.62 -8.68
C GLN A 54 -13.62 6.10 -8.73
N ALA A 55 -13.95 7.22 -8.07
CA ALA A 55 -15.30 7.79 -7.95
C ALA A 55 -16.34 6.88 -7.26
N VAL A 56 -15.89 5.87 -6.50
CA VAL A 56 -16.75 4.94 -5.76
C VAL A 56 -17.01 5.47 -4.36
N HIS A 57 -18.22 5.96 -4.13
CA HIS A 57 -18.63 6.55 -2.86
C HIS A 57 -19.05 5.45 -1.87
N VAL A 58 -18.14 5.10 -0.95
CA VAL A 58 -18.37 4.09 0.09
C VAL A 58 -17.80 4.53 1.43
N SER A 59 -18.46 4.17 2.52
CA SER A 59 -17.94 4.47 3.85
C SER A 59 -16.76 3.55 4.19
N ARG A 60 -15.76 4.07 4.89
CA ARG A 60 -14.62 3.29 5.38
C ARG A 60 -15.05 2.06 6.20
N LYS A 61 -16.12 2.16 7.00
CA LYS A 61 -16.67 1.01 7.74
C LYS A 61 -17.14 -0.12 6.82
N ARG A 62 -17.76 0.22 5.68
CA ARG A 62 -18.20 -0.77 4.69
C ARG A 62 -17.01 -1.49 4.05
N VAL A 63 -15.93 -0.75 3.74
CA VAL A 63 -14.67 -1.34 3.24
C VAL A 63 -14.08 -2.30 4.27
N VAL A 64 -14.01 -1.90 5.55
CA VAL A 64 -13.53 -2.76 6.65
C VAL A 64 -14.33 -4.06 6.71
N ARG A 65 -15.67 -3.96 6.71
CA ARG A 65 -16.55 -5.14 6.74
C ARG A 65 -16.28 -6.07 5.56
N VAL A 66 -16.23 -5.52 4.34
CA VAL A 66 -15.98 -6.31 3.13
C VAL A 66 -14.61 -6.99 3.18
N MET A 67 -13.56 -6.29 3.62
CA MET A 67 -12.23 -6.90 3.79
C MET A 67 -12.25 -8.05 4.80
N GLN A 68 -12.97 -7.91 5.92
CA GLN A 68 -13.10 -8.96 6.92
C GLN A 68 -13.86 -10.18 6.39
N GLU A 69 -14.98 -9.97 5.70
CA GLU A 69 -15.77 -11.03 5.06
C GLU A 69 -14.95 -11.83 4.03
N GLU A 70 -14.09 -11.14 3.28
CA GLU A 70 -13.20 -11.74 2.26
C GLU A 70 -11.86 -12.26 2.82
N GLY A 71 -11.61 -12.10 4.12
CA GLY A 71 -10.36 -12.53 4.76
C GLY A 71 -9.12 -11.74 4.33
N LEU A 72 -9.28 -10.51 3.83
CA LEU A 72 -8.19 -9.67 3.31
C LEU A 72 -7.49 -8.94 4.46
N GLN A 73 -6.17 -9.15 4.57
CA GLN A 73 -5.35 -8.51 5.60
C GLN A 73 -4.09 -7.90 4.99
N ALA A 74 -3.81 -6.64 5.36
CA ALA A 74 -2.62 -5.93 4.89
C ALA A 74 -1.33 -6.58 5.42
N ARG A 75 -0.37 -6.79 4.52
CA ARG A 75 0.98 -7.27 4.84
C ARG A 75 1.78 -6.17 5.53
N VAL A 76 2.12 -6.40 6.79
CA VAL A 76 3.00 -5.52 7.56
C VAL A 76 4.46 -5.88 7.29
N ARG A 77 5.28 -4.88 6.97
CA ARG A 77 6.74 -5.08 6.88
C ARG A 77 7.29 -5.26 8.31
N LYS A 78 8.05 -6.32 8.53
CA LYS A 78 8.80 -6.51 9.78
C LYS A 78 9.78 -5.34 9.96
N ARG A 79 9.72 -4.66 11.12
CA ARG A 79 10.70 -3.62 11.46
C ARG A 79 12.09 -4.25 11.49
N PHE A 80 13.05 -3.60 10.85
CA PHE A 80 14.45 -4.00 10.96
C PHE A 80 14.92 -3.82 12.41
N LYS A 81 15.60 -4.83 12.95
CA LYS A 81 16.15 -4.80 14.30
C LYS A 81 17.67 -4.76 14.16
N SER A 82 18.30 -3.65 14.54
CA SER A 82 19.76 -3.59 14.66
C SER A 82 20.16 -4.39 15.89
N THR A 83 20.91 -5.46 15.69
CA THR A 83 21.44 -6.28 16.79
C THR A 83 22.65 -5.61 17.43
N THR A 84 23.39 -4.83 16.64
CA THR A 84 24.60 -4.14 17.08
C THR A 84 24.24 -2.75 17.56
N MET A 85 24.54 -2.49 18.83
CA MET A 85 24.55 -1.16 19.42
C MET A 85 25.93 -0.57 19.16
N SER A 86 26.13 0.03 17.99
CA SER A 86 27.45 0.55 17.57
C SER A 86 27.92 1.75 18.39
N ASP A 87 26.98 2.43 19.07
CA ASP A 87 27.26 3.55 19.96
C ASP A 87 27.13 3.06 21.40
N HIS A 88 28.20 2.44 21.90
CA HIS A 88 28.30 1.97 23.26
C HIS A 88 29.60 2.44 23.88
N ASP A 89 29.56 2.77 25.17
CA ASP A 89 30.76 3.17 25.92
C ASP A 89 31.64 1.96 26.33
N GLN A 90 31.31 0.75 25.86
CA GLN A 90 32.12 -0.43 26.11
C GLN A 90 33.41 -0.35 25.29
N PRO A 91 34.55 -0.80 25.85
CA PRO A 91 35.82 -0.77 25.15
C PRO A 91 35.74 -1.60 23.87
N VAL A 92 36.06 -0.96 22.75
CA VAL A 92 36.29 -1.67 21.50
C VAL A 92 37.47 -2.62 21.73
N ALA A 93 37.29 -3.91 21.40
CA ALA A 93 38.34 -4.90 21.56
C ALA A 93 39.62 -4.46 20.83
N ALA A 94 40.76 -4.61 21.49
CA ALA A 94 42.05 -4.25 20.90
C ALA A 94 42.29 -5.05 19.61
N ASN A 95 42.78 -4.38 18.57
CA ASN A 95 43.17 -5.03 17.31
C ASN A 95 44.49 -5.80 17.52
N LEU A 96 44.40 -7.00 18.10
CA LEU A 96 45.56 -7.84 18.44
C LEU A 96 46.36 -8.29 17.20
N LEU A 97 45.77 -8.22 16.01
CA LEU A 97 46.41 -8.59 14.75
C LEU A 97 47.11 -7.41 14.07
N ASP A 98 46.92 -6.18 14.58
CA ASP A 98 47.42 -4.92 14.03
C ASP A 98 47.22 -4.76 12.51
N ARG A 99 46.13 -5.34 12.01
CA ARG A 99 45.79 -5.27 10.58
C ARG A 99 45.04 -3.98 10.29
N ARG A 100 45.47 -3.29 9.24
CA ARG A 100 44.79 -2.09 8.73
C ARG A 100 43.60 -2.52 7.88
N PHE A 101 42.38 -2.21 8.35
CA PHE A 101 41.13 -2.45 7.62
C PHE A 101 40.60 -1.17 6.96
N GLU A 102 41.49 -0.21 6.72
CA GLU A 102 41.18 1.02 5.98
C GLU A 102 41.01 0.68 4.49
N ALA A 103 39.89 1.09 3.91
CA ALA A 103 39.63 0.96 2.48
C ALA A 103 39.87 2.32 1.80
N ASP A 104 40.73 2.37 0.78
CA ASP A 104 41.02 3.59 0.01
C ASP A 104 39.80 4.07 -0.81
N ALA A 105 38.83 3.19 -1.05
CA ALA A 105 37.61 3.50 -1.75
C ALA A 105 36.45 3.68 -0.77
N ALA A 106 35.64 4.72 -1.01
CA ALA A 106 34.40 4.92 -0.28
C ALA A 106 33.56 3.63 -0.34
N PRO A 107 33.00 3.16 0.80
CA PRO A 107 32.07 2.06 0.77
C PRO A 107 30.94 2.41 -0.20
N ASP A 108 30.52 1.42 -0.97
CA ASP A 108 29.44 1.41 -1.94
C ASP A 108 28.09 1.75 -1.27
N ARG A 109 27.97 3.00 -0.82
CA ARG A 109 26.72 3.65 -0.50
C ARG A 109 26.04 3.90 -1.84
N THR A 110 24.92 3.21 -2.07
CA THR A 110 24.00 3.44 -3.18
C THR A 110 23.45 4.87 -3.12
N ALA A 111 24.25 5.82 -3.60
CA ALA A 111 23.89 7.21 -3.82
C ALA A 111 24.77 7.78 -4.95
N ARG A 112 24.87 7.07 -6.08
CA ARG A 112 25.63 7.54 -7.26
C ARG A 112 24.75 7.76 -8.49
N ALA A 113 23.66 8.50 -8.36
CA ALA A 113 23.00 9.00 -9.56
C ALA A 113 22.41 10.41 -9.44
N LEU A 114 22.98 11.34 -8.66
CA LEU A 114 22.62 12.77 -8.79
C LEU A 114 23.81 13.69 -8.47
N ARG A 115 24.98 13.43 -9.05
CA ARG A 115 26.07 14.44 -9.08
C ARG A 115 26.58 14.73 -10.51
N GLY A 116 25.80 14.33 -11.51
CA GLY A 116 26.06 14.65 -12.92
C GLY A 116 24.87 15.24 -13.68
N LEU A 117 23.68 15.32 -13.08
CA LEU A 117 22.44 15.72 -13.77
C LEU A 117 21.84 17.05 -13.28
N LEU A 118 22.45 17.70 -12.30
CA LEU A 118 21.94 18.95 -11.70
C LEU A 118 22.52 20.23 -12.33
N ALA A 119 23.50 20.13 -13.23
CA ALA A 119 23.99 21.29 -13.98
C ALA A 119 23.13 21.64 -15.21
N ALA A 120 22.21 20.76 -15.62
CA ALA A 120 21.36 20.98 -16.79
C ALA A 120 20.01 21.67 -16.47
N TYR A 121 19.60 21.76 -15.21
CA TYR A 121 18.24 22.17 -14.84
C TYR A 121 18.11 23.32 -13.83
N ASN A 122 19.18 23.91 -13.28
CA ASN A 122 19.16 25.08 -12.39
C ASN A 122 18.03 25.07 -11.33
N LEU A 123 17.98 24.03 -10.47
CA LEU A 123 17.02 23.92 -9.36
C LEU A 123 17.76 24.01 -8.01
N ASP A 124 17.24 24.79 -7.07
CA ASP A 124 17.82 24.98 -5.73
C ASP A 124 17.38 23.87 -4.76
N ALA A 125 18.12 23.70 -3.66
CA ALA A 125 17.91 22.66 -2.66
C ALA A 125 16.50 22.66 -1.99
N GLY A 126 15.73 23.73 -2.17
CA GLY A 126 14.33 23.82 -1.72
C GLY A 126 13.31 23.12 -2.62
N ASP A 127 13.65 22.82 -3.88
CA ASP A 127 12.71 22.22 -4.84
C ASP A 127 12.58 20.70 -4.71
N VAL A 128 13.56 20.06 -4.07
CA VAL A 128 13.65 18.60 -3.91
C VAL A 128 12.55 18.04 -3.00
N ILE A 129 12.08 18.83 -2.02
CA ILE A 129 11.04 18.39 -1.08
C ILE A 129 9.65 18.32 -1.74
N ARG A 130 9.39 19.14 -2.78
CA ARG A 130 8.14 19.07 -3.56
C ARG A 130 8.07 17.89 -4.53
N ALA A 131 9.21 17.29 -4.89
CA ALA A 131 9.25 16.16 -5.81
C ALA A 131 8.95 14.80 -5.15
N SER A 132 9.13 14.67 -3.84
CA SER A 132 8.86 13.42 -3.10
C SER A 132 7.39 13.22 -2.69
N ASP A 133 6.58 14.28 -2.66
CA ASP A 133 5.12 14.20 -2.48
C ASP A 133 4.36 14.02 -3.81
N GLY A 134 5.09 13.73 -4.89
CA GLY A 134 4.59 13.69 -6.25
C GLY A 134 4.20 12.33 -6.82
N VAL A 135 4.23 11.23 -6.04
CA VAL A 135 3.63 9.96 -6.51
C VAL A 135 2.12 10.02 -6.32
N ARG A 136 1.50 10.97 -7.00
CA ARG A 136 0.11 10.84 -7.44
C ARG A 136 0.10 9.60 -8.33
N LYS A 137 -0.64 8.58 -7.92
CA LYS A 137 -1.06 7.50 -8.82
C LYS A 137 -1.70 8.20 -10.03
N ALA A 138 -1.08 8.06 -11.21
CA ALA A 138 -1.63 8.63 -12.42
C ALA A 138 -3.06 8.11 -12.59
N PRO A 139 -4.06 8.96 -12.90
CA PRO A 139 -5.37 8.44 -13.26
C PRO A 139 -5.20 7.61 -14.53
N LEU A 140 -5.66 6.36 -14.49
CA LEU A 140 -5.94 5.57 -15.69
C LEU A 140 -7.01 6.34 -16.48
N GLY A 141 -6.55 7.16 -17.43
CA GLY A 141 -7.40 7.81 -18.40
C GLY A 141 -8.12 6.73 -19.21
N HIS A 142 -9.45 6.69 -19.09
CA HIS A 142 -10.28 6.09 -20.11
C HIS A 142 -10.24 6.99 -21.33
N ASP A 143 -9.70 6.48 -22.44
CA ASP A 143 -9.93 7.03 -23.78
C ASP A 143 -11.44 7.05 -24.02
N VAL A 144 -12.00 8.25 -24.17
CA VAL A 144 -13.32 8.45 -24.78
C VAL A 144 -13.04 9.00 -26.16
N ALA A 145 -13.05 8.10 -27.15
CA ALA A 145 -13.14 8.46 -28.54
C ALA A 145 -14.54 9.03 -28.81
N GLU A 146 -14.55 10.27 -29.31
CA GLU A 146 -15.47 10.89 -30.25
C GLU A 146 -16.72 10.08 -30.64
N THR A 147 -17.91 10.58 -30.34
CA THR A 147 -18.88 11.13 -31.32
C THR A 147 -19.93 11.97 -30.58
#